data_AF-A0A137QSC4-F1
#
_entry.id   AF-A0A137QSC4-F1
#
_cell.length_a   1.000
_cell.length_b   1.000
_cell.length_c   1.000
_cell.angle_alpha   90.00
_cell.angle_beta   90.00
_cell.angle_gamma   90.00
#
_symmetry.space_group_name_H-M   'P 1'
#
loop_
_entity.id
_entity.type
_entity.pdbx_description
1 polymer ?
#
loop_
_entity_poly.entity_id
_entity_poly.type
_entity_poly.pdbx_seq_one_letter_code
_entity_poly.pdbx_strand_id
1 'polypeptide(L)'
;GCIHLFFEGHFVLNHEKLVSLTDLISQEWKEYAKSDSRYLHSDSFVLAIETITTFVWAPLCFYIALATTNRFPSRHVWTALMCFAHIYGNALYYGTTFIQGCPDSRPEFLYFWVYFIGLNGIWLITPIGESI
;
A
#
# COMPACT_ATOMS: atom_id res chain seq x y z
N GLY A 1 2.70 -7.66 4.20
CA GLY A 1 2.50 -9.10 3.94
C GLY A 1 1.06 -9.40 3.54
N CYS A 2 0.17 -9.68 4.50
CA CYS A 2 -1.22 -10.04 4.22
C CYS A 2 -2.00 -8.92 3.50
N ILE A 3 -1.82 -7.65 3.90
CA ILE A 3 -2.45 -6.51 3.21
C ILE A 3 -2.07 -6.50 1.73
N HIS A 4 -0.77 -6.57 1.41
CA HIS A 4 -0.30 -6.62 0.03
C HIS A 4 -0.85 -7.81 -0.76
N LEU A 5 -0.88 -9.01 -0.16
CA LEU A 5 -1.33 -10.19 -0.89
C LEU A 5 -2.84 -10.20 -1.13
N PHE A 6 -3.62 -9.90 -0.10
CA PHE A 6 -5.08 -10.10 -0.14
C PHE A 6 -5.82 -8.83 -0.52
N PHE A 7 -5.47 -7.69 0.08
CA PHE A 7 -6.19 -6.44 -0.14
C PHE A 7 -5.74 -5.78 -1.44
N GLU A 8 -4.45 -5.51 -1.58
CA GLU A 8 -3.86 -4.92 -2.79
C GLU A 8 -3.94 -5.89 -3.96
N GLY A 9 -3.71 -7.18 -3.74
CA GLY A 9 -3.94 -8.21 -4.75
C GLY A 9 -5.39 -8.29 -5.23
N HIS A 10 -6.37 -8.08 -4.36
CA HIS A 10 -7.77 -7.96 -4.79
C HIS A 10 -7.97 -6.76 -5.71
N PHE A 11 -7.39 -5.60 -5.39
CA PHE A 11 -7.44 -4.43 -6.28
C PHE A 11 -6.78 -4.73 -7.63
N VAL A 12 -5.56 -5.24 -7.65
CA VAL A 12 -4.82 -5.57 -8.88
C VAL A 12 -5.58 -6.54 -9.79
N LEU A 13 -6.34 -7.49 -9.23
CA LEU A 13 -7.14 -8.44 -10.01
C LEU A 13 -8.49 -7.87 -10.49
N ASN A 14 -8.99 -6.80 -9.87
CA ASN A 14 -10.36 -6.34 -10.08
C ASN A 14 -10.49 -4.85 -10.43
N HIS A 15 -9.40 -4.10 -10.56
CA HIS A 15 -9.39 -2.63 -10.69
C HIS A 15 -10.35 -2.10 -11.78
N GLU A 16 -10.44 -2.77 -12.93
CA GLU A 16 -11.32 -2.35 -14.04
C GLU A 16 -12.82 -2.46 -13.73
N LYS A 17 -13.20 -3.42 -12.88
CA LYS A 17 -14.60 -3.73 -12.53
C LYS A 17 -14.93 -3.41 -11.08
N LEU A 18 -14.01 -2.82 -10.34
CA LEU A 18 -14.13 -2.58 -8.90
C LEU A 18 -15.43 -1.84 -8.53
N VAL A 19 -15.83 -0.87 -9.36
CA VAL A 19 -17.05 -0.08 -9.18
C VAL A 19 -18.33 -0.94 -9.22
N SER A 20 -18.36 -2.02 -10.00
CA SER A 20 -19.55 -2.88 -10.16
C SER A 20 -19.61 -4.03 -9.16
N LEU A 21 -18.49 -4.40 -8.54
CA LEU A 21 -18.44 -5.48 -7.55
C LEU A 21 -19.12 -5.09 -6.24
N THR A 22 -19.72 -6.06 -5.55
CA THR A 22 -20.49 -5.82 -4.31
C THR A 22 -20.02 -6.64 -3.12
N ASP A 23 -18.96 -7.43 -3.28
CA ASP A 23 -18.33 -8.16 -2.18
C ASP A 23 -17.70 -7.19 -1.16
N LEU A 24 -17.40 -7.74 0.02
CA LEU A 24 -16.91 -6.95 1.16
C LEU A 24 -15.63 -6.17 0.82
N ILE A 25 -14.64 -6.82 0.18
CA ILE A 25 -13.33 -6.20 -0.10
C ILE A 25 -13.50 -5.10 -1.14
N SER A 26 -14.34 -5.30 -2.15
CA SER A 26 -14.69 -4.25 -3.10
C SER A 26 -15.38 -3.06 -2.44
N GLN A 27 -16.24 -3.27 -1.44
CA GLN A 27 -16.87 -2.16 -0.71
C GLN A 27 -15.86 -1.40 0.15
N GLU A 28 -14.92 -2.10 0.78
CA GLU A 28 -13.81 -1.48 1.52
C GLU A 28 -12.93 -0.62 0.58
N TRP A 29 -12.63 -1.11 -0.62
CA TRP A 29 -11.91 -0.32 -1.62
C TRP A 29 -12.68 0.92 -2.06
N LYS A 30 -14.00 0.84 -2.25
CA LYS A 30 -14.82 2.02 -2.57
C LYS A 30 -14.88 3.02 -1.42
N GLU A 31 -14.88 2.54 -0.18
CA GLU A 31 -14.78 3.38 1.01
C GLU A 31 -13.43 4.07 1.08
N TYR A 32 -12.34 3.32 0.91
CA TYR A 32 -10.99 3.85 0.89
C TYR A 32 -10.77 4.82 -0.28
N ALA A 33 -11.35 4.56 -1.45
CA ALA A 33 -11.23 5.46 -2.60
C ALA A 33 -11.91 6.82 -2.40
N LYS A 34 -12.67 7.02 -1.31
CA LYS A 34 -13.09 8.37 -0.91
C LYS A 34 -11.89 9.23 -0.49
N SER A 35 -10.81 8.63 0.00
CA SER A 35 -9.56 9.34 0.30
C SER A 35 -8.65 9.50 -0.90
N ASP A 36 -8.77 8.61 -1.88
CA ASP A 36 -8.01 8.67 -3.13
C ASP A 36 -8.78 8.00 -4.29
N SER A 37 -9.39 8.82 -5.15
CA SER A 37 -10.19 8.33 -6.28
C SER A 37 -9.39 7.61 -7.35
N ARG A 38 -8.05 7.68 -7.34
CA ARG A 38 -7.18 6.97 -8.30
C ARG A 38 -7.40 5.47 -8.28
N TYR A 39 -7.80 4.90 -7.14
CA TYR A 39 -8.16 3.49 -7.01
C TYR A 39 -9.45 3.11 -7.77
N LEU A 40 -10.36 4.05 -8.06
CA LEU A 40 -11.57 3.76 -8.87
C LEU A 40 -11.35 3.99 -10.37
N HIS A 41 -10.35 4.78 -10.74
CA HIS A 41 -10.05 5.10 -12.14
C HIS A 41 -8.83 4.37 -12.69
N SER A 42 -8.26 3.43 -11.91
CA SER A 42 -7.09 2.64 -12.32
C SER A 42 -5.92 3.52 -12.76
N ASP A 43 -5.60 4.54 -11.96
CA ASP A 43 -4.44 5.38 -12.23
C ASP A 43 -3.17 4.52 -12.42
N SER A 44 -2.41 4.84 -13.47
CA SER A 44 -1.26 4.01 -13.87
C SER A 44 -0.20 3.92 -12.79
N PHE A 45 0.03 4.98 -12.01
CA PHE A 45 1.02 4.94 -10.94
C PHE A 45 0.52 4.07 -9.79
N VAL A 46 -0.71 4.27 -9.33
CA VAL A 46 -1.31 3.45 -8.26
C VAL A 46 -1.35 1.98 -8.66
N LEU A 47 -1.85 1.66 -9.85
CA LEU A 47 -1.90 0.26 -10.32
C LEU A 47 -0.50 -0.36 -10.41
N ALA A 48 0.50 0.38 -10.89
CA ALA A 48 1.87 -0.12 -10.99
C ALA A 48 2.47 -0.42 -9.62
N ILE A 49 2.34 0.49 -8.66
CA ILE A 49 2.91 0.27 -7.33
C ILE A 49 2.19 -0.86 -6.59
N GLU A 50 0.87 -0.93 -6.66
CA GLU A 50 0.07 -2.01 -6.05
C GLU A 50 0.36 -3.38 -6.68
N THR A 51 0.69 -3.40 -7.98
CA THR A 51 1.16 -4.63 -8.65
C THR A 51 2.50 -5.07 -8.07
N ILE A 52 3.45 -4.14 -7.90
CA ILE A 52 4.76 -4.44 -7.30
C ILE A 52 4.61 -4.90 -5.85
N THR A 53 3.79 -4.22 -5.05
CA THR A 53 3.57 -4.58 -3.65
C THR A 53 2.97 -5.98 -3.54
N THR A 54 1.99 -6.30 -4.40
CA THR A 54 1.34 -7.62 -4.44
C THR A 54 2.30 -8.73 -4.83
N PHE A 55 3.01 -8.59 -5.96
CA PHE A 55 3.80 -9.68 -6.53
C PHE A 55 5.24 -9.77 -6.02
N VAL A 56 5.80 -8.67 -5.51
CA VAL A 56 7.19 -8.62 -5.03
C VAL A 56 7.22 -8.46 -3.51
N TRP A 57 6.50 -7.47 -2.98
CA TRP A 57 6.63 -7.15 -1.55
C TRP A 57 5.90 -8.15 -0.67
N ALA A 58 4.75 -8.67 -1.10
CA ALA A 58 4.00 -9.66 -0.34
C ALA A 58 4.81 -10.96 -0.13
N PRO A 59 5.36 -11.61 -1.18
CA PRO A 59 6.23 -12.77 -1.00
C PRO A 59 7.46 -12.47 -0.16
N LEU A 60 8.09 -11.31 -0.37
CA LEU A 60 9.27 -10.92 0.39
C LEU A 60 8.95 -10.71 1.88
N CYS A 61 7.77 -10.16 2.23
CA CYS A 61 7.32 -10.07 3.62
C CYS A 61 7.18 -11.46 4.26
N PHE A 62 6.58 -12.42 3.57
CA PHE A 62 6.45 -13.80 4.09
C PHE A 62 7.81 -14.48 4.20
N TYR A 63 8.71 -14.25 3.24
CA TYR A 63 10.08 -14.72 3.33
C TYR A 63 10.82 -14.12 4.52
N ILE A 64 10.69 -12.81 4.78
CA ILE A 64 11.28 -12.13 5.95
C ILE A 64 10.76 -12.74 7.25
N ALA A 65 9.45 -13.00 7.35
CA ALA A 65 8.86 -13.65 8.51
C ALA A 65 9.45 -15.06 8.74
N LEU A 66 9.60 -15.85 7.67
CA LEU A 66 10.23 -17.17 7.72
C LEU A 66 11.70 -17.08 8.11
N ALA A 67 12.47 -16.18 7.49
CA ALA A 67 13.89 -15.97 7.76
C ALA A 67 14.12 -15.50 9.20
N THR A 68 13.21 -14.69 9.75
CA THR A 68 13.24 -14.23 11.14
C THR A 68 12.96 -15.38 12.11
N THR A 69 11.92 -16.17 11.83
CA THR A 69 11.56 -17.35 12.64
C THR A 69 12.71 -18.37 12.68
N ASN A 70 13.37 -18.59 11.54
CA ASN A 70 14.49 -19.52 11.42
C ASN A 70 15.86 -18.89 11.72
N ARG A 71 15.90 -17.61 12.14
CA ARG A 71 17.12 -16.87 12.49
C ARG A 71 18.19 -16.84 11.39
N PHE A 72 17.79 -16.80 10.12
CA PHE A 72 18.73 -16.68 9.00
C PHE A 72 19.49 -15.35 9.10
N PRO A 73 20.81 -15.31 8.85
CA PRO A 73 21.59 -14.07 8.87
C PRO A 73 21.10 -13.04 7.84
N SER A 74 20.58 -13.52 6.71
CA SER A 74 20.05 -12.67 5.63
C SER A 74 18.82 -11.85 6.02
N ARG A 75 18.12 -12.18 7.13
CA ARG A 75 16.88 -11.49 7.55
C ARG A 75 17.06 -9.98 7.64
N HIS A 76 18.20 -9.50 8.13
CA HIS A 76 18.46 -8.08 8.32
C HIS A 76 18.56 -7.34 6.99
N VAL A 77 19.22 -7.95 6.00
CA VAL A 77 19.33 -7.37 4.65
C VAL A 77 17.96 -7.27 4.00
N TRP A 78 17.18 -8.35 4.05
CA TRP A 78 15.84 -8.37 3.44
C TRP A 78 14.87 -7.43 4.15
N THR A 79 14.94 -7.33 5.48
CA THR A 79 14.13 -6.39 6.26
C THR A 79 14.49 -4.95 5.89
N ALA A 80 15.77 -4.60 5.84
CA ALA A 80 16.22 -3.26 5.45
C ALA A 80 15.78 -2.89 4.02
N LEU A 81 15.87 -3.83 3.08
CA LEU A 81 15.37 -3.63 1.70
C LEU A 81 13.86 -3.42 1.66
N MET A 82 13.09 -4.18 2.45
CA MET A 82 11.63 -4.02 2.54
C MET A 82 11.24 -2.66 3.13
N CYS A 83 11.88 -2.30 4.24
CA CYS A 83 11.74 -1.00 4.88
C CYS A 83 11.99 0.16 3.91
N PHE A 84 13.09 0.09 3.15
CA PHE A 84 13.40 1.07 2.11
C PHE A 84 12.33 1.10 1.01
N ALA A 85 11.88 -0.06 0.54
CA ALA A 85 10.85 -0.15 -0.50
C ALA A 85 9.53 0.49 -0.05
N HIS A 86 9.07 0.22 1.18
CA HIS A 86 7.88 0.85 1.75
C HIS A 86 8.02 2.37 1.86
N ILE A 87 9.15 2.86 2.38
CA ILE A 87 9.40 4.30 2.50
C ILE A 87 9.41 4.96 1.10
N TYR A 88 10.15 4.38 0.17
CA TYR A 88 10.31 4.92 -1.18
C TYR A 88 8.97 4.94 -1.93
N GLY A 89 8.24 3.83 -1.89
CA GLY A 89 6.94 3.71 -2.53
C GLY A 89 5.93 4.71 -1.99
N ASN A 90 5.86 4.83 -0.67
CA ASN A 90 4.93 5.75 -0.04
C ASN A 90 5.33 7.23 -0.24
N ALA A 91 6.63 7.51 -0.30
CA ALA A 91 7.12 8.84 -0.66
C ALA A 91 6.72 9.23 -2.10
N LEU A 92 6.77 8.28 -3.06
CA LEU A 92 6.27 8.51 -4.42
C LEU A 92 4.75 8.67 -4.45
N TYR A 93 4.02 7.87 -3.68
CA TYR A 93 2.56 7.96 -3.57
C TYR A 93 2.11 9.33 -3.05
N TYR A 94 2.68 9.80 -1.94
CA TYR A 94 2.43 11.15 -1.46
C TYR A 94 2.93 12.22 -2.42
N GLY A 95 4.15 12.08 -2.93
CA GLY A 95 4.78 13.05 -3.81
C GLY A 95 3.94 13.33 -5.05
N THR A 96 3.50 12.28 -5.76
CA THR A 96 2.63 12.41 -6.95
C THR A 96 1.33 13.13 -6.61
N THR A 97 0.69 12.78 -5.50
CA THR A 97 -0.56 13.39 -5.06
C THR A 97 -0.39 14.88 -4.73
N PHE A 98 0.63 15.23 -3.94
CA PHE A 98 0.88 16.62 -3.55
C PHE A 98 1.32 17.48 -4.74
N ILE A 99 2.11 16.94 -5.67
CA ILE A 99 2.52 17.65 -6.89
C ILE A 99 1.29 18.00 -7.75
N GLN A 100 0.30 17.11 -7.80
CA GLN A 100 -0.96 17.34 -8.52
C GLN A 100 -1.93 18.28 -7.78
N GLY A 101 -1.64 18.65 -6.52
CA GLY A 101 -2.51 19.48 -5.70
C GLY A 101 -3.65 18.71 -5.03
N CYS A 102 -3.48 17.40 -4.81
CA CYS A 102 -4.46 16.52 -4.18
C CYS A 102 -5.86 16.50 -4.82
N PRO A 103 -6.00 16.44 -6.16
CA PRO A 103 -7.30 16.52 -6.83
C PRO A 103 -8.18 15.29 -6.57
N ASP A 104 -7.55 14.14 -6.30
CA ASP A 104 -8.21 12.85 -6.07
C ASP A 104 -8.60 12.60 -4.61
N SER A 105 -8.20 13.50 -3.71
CA SER A 105 -8.46 13.35 -2.28
C SER A 105 -9.55 14.29 -1.82
N ARG A 106 -10.54 13.70 -1.14
CA ARG A 106 -11.59 14.47 -0.46
C ARG A 106 -11.02 15.26 0.72
N PRO A 107 -11.41 16.54 0.91
CA PRO A 107 -10.82 17.41 1.93
C PRO A 107 -11.32 17.14 3.36
N GLU A 108 -12.39 16.35 3.53
CA GLU A 108 -12.93 16.05 4.86
C GLU A 108 -11.89 15.34 5.73
N PHE A 109 -11.90 15.66 7.03
CA PHE A 109 -10.86 15.22 7.96
C PHE A 109 -10.65 13.69 7.98
N LEU A 110 -11.74 12.93 7.98
CA LEU A 110 -11.68 11.47 7.94
C LEU A 110 -10.94 10.96 6.69
N TYR A 111 -11.29 11.48 5.51
CA TYR A 111 -10.73 10.96 4.26
C TYR A 111 -9.31 11.47 4.03
N PHE A 112 -9.03 12.75 4.27
CA PHE A 112 -7.69 13.27 4.04
C PHE A 112 -6.71 12.88 5.14
N TRP A 113 -7.02 13.16 6.41
CA TRP A 113 -6.04 13.01 7.48
C TRP A 113 -5.98 11.59 8.03
N VAL A 114 -7.13 10.92 8.19
CA VAL A 114 -7.15 9.58 8.76
C VAL A 114 -6.84 8.54 7.70
N TYR A 115 -7.57 8.52 6.57
CA TYR A 115 -7.36 7.51 5.54
C TYR A 115 -6.11 7.80 4.70
N PHE A 116 -6.06 8.96 4.02
CA PHE A 116 -4.96 9.23 3.10
C PHE A 116 -3.62 9.41 3.82
N ILE A 117 -3.52 10.32 4.81
CA ILE A 117 -2.25 10.53 5.53
C ILE A 117 -2.00 9.46 6.60
N GLY A 118 -3.01 9.09 7.38
CA GLY A 118 -2.85 8.20 8.53
C GLY A 118 -2.54 6.76 8.12
N LEU A 119 -3.41 6.12 7.34
CA LEU A 119 -3.26 4.70 7.00
C LEU A 119 -2.02 4.46 6.14
N ASN A 120 -1.76 5.30 5.14
CA ASN A 120 -0.52 5.19 4.36
C ASN A 120 0.71 5.54 5.20
N GLY A 121 0.61 6.48 6.15
CA GLY A 121 1.72 6.90 7.01
C GLY A 121 2.33 5.77 7.83
N ILE A 122 1.57 4.69 8.11
CA ILE A 122 2.06 3.49 8.79
C ILE A 122 3.26 2.88 8.05
N TRP A 123 3.29 2.92 6.71
CA TRP A 123 4.39 2.41 5.89
C TRP A 123 5.65 3.29 5.89
N LEU A 124 5.56 4.53 6.38
CA LEU A 124 6.74 5.37 6.65
C LEU A 124 7.32 5.11 8.04
N ILE A 125 6.46 4.85 9.02
CA ILE A 125 6.84 4.82 10.44
C ILE A 125 7.27 3.42 10.89
N THR A 126 6.57 2.38 10.44
CA THR A 126 6.85 0.98 10.83
C THR A 126 8.32 0.59 10.58
N PRO A 127 8.95 0.97 9.45
CA PRO A 127 10.37 0.76 9.20
C PRO A 127 11.35 1.40 10.22
N ILE A 128 10.90 2.39 10.99
CA ILE A 128 11.74 3.16 11.93
C ILE A 128 11.74 2.51 13.32
N GLY A 129 10.68 1.74 13.66
CA GLY A 129 10.49 1.13 14.98
C GLY A 129 11.26 -0.17 15.21
N GLU A 130 11.65 -0.87 14.15
CA GLU A 130 12.52 -2.07 14.24
C GLU A 130 13.99 -1.64 14.18
N SER A 131 14.49 -1.06 15.26
CA SER A 131 15.93 -0.98 15.49
C SER A 131 16.49 -2.40 15.57
N ILE A 132 17.30 -2.73 14.56
CA ILE A 132 18.15 -3.92 14.36
C ILE A 132 18.74 -4.46 15.67
#